data_AF-E3MU16-F1
#
_entry.id   AF-E3MU16-F1
#
_cell.length_a   1.000
_cell.length_b   1.000
_cell.length_c   1.000
_cell.angle_alpha   90.00
_cell.angle_beta   90.00
_cell.angle_gamma   90.00
#
_symmetry.space_group_name_H-M   'P 1'
#
loop_
_entity.id
_entity.type
_entity.pdbx_description
1 polymer ?
#
loop_
_entity_poly.entity_id
_entity_poly.type
_entity_poly.pdbx_seq_one_letter_code
_entity_poly.pdbx_strand_id
1 'polypeptide(L)'
;MYSNYEVVLMPDKIKDFLRFIPIFPVCKTLLLNGGEAITKEELEYIKDNVVVEKSIRHPEPTDIEITIYRRLMYVSLVKRSFVCSLWAIQAKDGKCQHLYRDDVIKGVAVRVLKLSQTRFRIDAPQQPENAMKALVDHLKDVFKLPLTVMFEPFGLENYRRFLPIFPVCYRLYVYSSDKISQEELQFIKDNVVVEWVAEYHTSDT
;
A
#
# COMPACT_ATOMS: atom_id res chain seq x y z
N MET A 1 -20.41 -16.03 -16.98
CA MET A 1 -21.26 -15.27 -16.05
C MET A 1 -20.34 -14.32 -15.30
N TYR A 2 -20.29 -13.05 -15.69
CA TYR A 2 -19.33 -12.08 -15.17
C TYR A 2 -19.71 -11.72 -13.74
N SER A 3 -18.85 -12.03 -12.77
CA SER A 3 -18.98 -11.55 -11.39
C SER A 3 -18.94 -10.02 -11.39
N ASN A 4 -20.01 -9.41 -10.91
CA ASN A 4 -20.11 -7.96 -10.70
C ASN A 4 -19.21 -7.58 -9.52
N TYR A 5 -18.26 -6.67 -9.72
CA TYR A 5 -17.33 -6.25 -8.66
C TYR A 5 -17.84 -4.98 -7.97
N GLU A 6 -18.08 -5.07 -6.66
CA GLU A 6 -18.30 -3.93 -5.77
C GLU A 6 -16.95 -3.36 -5.32
N VAL A 7 -16.74 -2.05 -5.45
CA VAL A 7 -15.51 -1.36 -4.99
C VAL A 7 -15.90 -0.24 -4.04
N VAL A 8 -15.69 -0.49 -2.75
CA VAL A 8 -15.92 0.48 -1.68
C VAL A 8 -14.71 1.41 -1.59
N LEU A 9 -14.85 2.65 -2.02
CA LEU A 9 -13.80 3.68 -1.93
C LEU A 9 -14.27 4.77 -0.97
N MET A 10 -13.41 5.15 -0.02
CA MET A 10 -13.81 5.94 1.15
C MET A 10 -12.89 7.16 1.36
N PRO A 11 -12.98 8.16 0.48
CA PRO A 11 -12.21 9.39 0.63
C PRO A 11 -13.00 10.48 1.37
N ASP A 12 -12.34 11.18 2.29
CA ASP A 12 -12.92 12.32 3.02
C ASP A 12 -13.12 13.57 2.14
N LYS A 13 -12.44 13.62 0.97
CA LYS A 13 -12.56 14.69 -0.05
C LYS A 13 -12.77 14.09 -1.44
N ILE A 14 -13.80 14.56 -2.14
CA ILE A 14 -14.15 14.08 -3.49
C ILE A 14 -13.06 14.38 -4.52
N LYS A 15 -12.27 15.44 -4.36
CA LYS A 15 -11.16 15.72 -5.30
C LYS A 15 -10.03 14.69 -5.22
N ASP A 16 -9.84 14.06 -4.07
CA ASP A 16 -8.89 12.97 -3.92
C ASP A 16 -9.47 11.67 -4.50
N PHE A 17 -10.80 11.49 -4.41
CA PHE A 17 -11.54 10.40 -5.05
C PHE A 17 -11.33 10.32 -6.58
N LEU A 18 -11.46 11.46 -7.27
CA LEU A 18 -11.37 11.54 -8.73
C LEU A 18 -10.01 11.02 -9.27
N ARG A 19 -8.97 11.08 -8.44
CA ARG A 19 -7.62 10.62 -8.79
C ARG A 19 -7.46 9.09 -8.74
N PHE A 20 -8.38 8.36 -8.10
CA PHE A 20 -8.37 6.90 -8.03
C PHE A 20 -9.11 6.21 -9.18
N ILE A 21 -10.05 6.91 -9.84
CA ILE A 21 -10.86 6.36 -10.93
C ILE A 21 -10.01 5.71 -12.05
N PRO A 22 -8.87 6.29 -12.49
CA PRO A 22 -8.05 5.68 -13.54
C PRO A 22 -7.42 4.33 -13.16
N ILE A 23 -7.39 3.96 -11.88
CA ILE A 23 -6.75 2.75 -11.35
C ILE A 23 -7.76 1.61 -11.20
N PHE A 24 -9.07 1.91 -11.23
CA PHE A 24 -10.13 0.93 -11.10
C PHE A 24 -11.06 1.01 -12.32
N PRO A 25 -10.74 0.34 -13.44
CA PRO A 25 -11.45 0.54 -14.71
C PRO A 25 -12.92 0.08 -14.72
N VAL A 26 -13.39 -0.65 -13.68
CA VAL A 26 -14.81 -1.02 -13.54
C VAL A 26 -15.19 -0.99 -12.06
N CYS A 27 -15.82 0.11 -11.63
CA CYS A 27 -16.48 0.22 -10.34
C CYS A 27 -18.00 0.20 -10.58
N LYS A 28 -18.67 -0.91 -10.23
CA LYS A 28 -20.14 -1.04 -10.37
C LYS A 28 -20.93 -0.45 -9.19
N THR A 29 -20.27 -0.25 -8.06
CA THR A 29 -20.92 0.21 -6.83
C THR A 29 -19.91 1.02 -6.02
N LEU A 30 -20.06 2.33 -6.05
CA LEU A 30 -19.32 3.29 -5.22
C LEU A 30 -20.09 3.67 -3.95
N LEU A 31 -19.36 3.87 -2.86
CA LEU A 31 -19.91 4.27 -1.56
C LEU A 31 -19.21 5.51 -1.00
N LEU A 32 -19.76 6.70 -1.27
CA LEU A 32 -19.21 7.99 -0.83
C LEU A 32 -19.70 8.36 0.57
N ASN A 33 -18.80 8.67 1.50
CA ASN A 33 -19.14 9.28 2.78
C ASN A 33 -18.10 10.35 3.11
N GLY A 34 -18.48 11.61 2.89
CA GLY A 34 -17.69 12.79 3.25
C GLY A 34 -18.61 13.84 3.88
N GLY A 35 -18.04 14.69 4.74
CA GLY A 35 -18.75 15.82 5.34
C GLY A 35 -18.96 17.00 4.39
N GLU A 36 -18.26 17.02 3.23
CA GLU A 36 -18.40 18.05 2.20
C GLU A 36 -19.48 17.71 1.18
N ALA A 37 -20.22 18.74 0.76
CA ALA A 37 -21.24 18.62 -0.28
C ALA A 37 -20.58 18.35 -1.64
N ILE A 38 -21.08 17.34 -2.36
CA ILE A 38 -20.66 17.00 -3.73
C ILE A 38 -21.18 18.10 -4.67
N THR A 39 -20.30 18.68 -5.50
CA THR A 39 -20.75 19.60 -6.55
C THR A 39 -21.43 18.86 -7.71
N LYS A 40 -22.25 19.54 -8.52
CA LYS A 40 -22.93 18.91 -9.67
C LYS A 40 -21.93 18.36 -10.70
N GLU A 41 -20.86 19.09 -10.98
CA GLU A 41 -19.80 18.70 -11.92
C GLU A 41 -19.07 17.44 -11.46
N GLU A 42 -18.75 17.35 -10.16
CA GLU A 42 -18.14 16.14 -9.58
C GLU A 42 -19.09 14.95 -9.64
N LEU A 43 -20.39 15.16 -9.39
CA LEU A 43 -21.38 14.10 -9.48
C LEU A 43 -21.58 13.59 -10.91
N GLU A 44 -21.56 14.48 -11.91
CA GLU A 44 -21.63 14.12 -13.33
C GLU A 44 -20.41 13.31 -13.75
N TYR A 45 -19.20 13.79 -13.43
CA TYR A 45 -17.98 13.03 -13.70
C TYR A 45 -18.01 11.63 -13.06
N ILE A 46 -18.50 11.52 -11.82
CA ILE A 46 -18.61 10.22 -11.14
C ILE A 46 -19.62 9.32 -11.86
N LYS A 47 -20.78 9.83 -12.25
CA LYS A 47 -21.81 9.04 -12.97
C LYS A 47 -21.36 8.58 -14.35
N ASP A 48 -20.58 9.40 -15.04
CA ASP A 48 -20.05 9.09 -16.36
C ASP A 48 -18.95 8.01 -16.31
N ASN A 49 -18.33 7.82 -15.13
CA ASN A 49 -17.18 6.93 -14.96
C ASN A 49 -17.42 5.76 -13.97
N VAL A 50 -18.49 5.78 -13.15
CA VAL A 50 -18.73 4.84 -12.03
C VAL A 50 -20.25 4.67 -11.75
N VAL A 51 -20.70 3.45 -11.46
CA VAL A 51 -22.07 3.17 -10.97
C VAL A 51 -22.08 3.19 -9.43
N VAL A 52 -23.02 3.89 -8.78
CA VAL A 52 -23.04 4.17 -7.33
C VAL A 52 -24.31 3.55 -6.72
N GLU A 53 -24.21 2.54 -5.84
CA GLU A 53 -25.41 1.85 -5.29
C GLU A 53 -25.63 1.98 -3.75
N LYS A 54 -24.65 2.39 -2.93
CA LYS A 54 -24.83 2.51 -1.45
C LYS A 54 -23.80 3.43 -0.79
N SER A 55 -23.84 3.81 0.51
CA SER A 55 -22.74 4.48 1.25
C SER A 55 -22.39 3.79 2.61
N ILE A 56 -21.10 3.66 3.00
CA ILE A 56 -20.61 3.12 4.31
C ILE A 56 -19.52 4.08 4.87
N ARG A 57 -19.22 4.11 6.19
CA ARG A 57 -18.15 4.93 6.82
C ARG A 57 -16.91 4.11 7.22
N HIS A 58 -15.71 4.66 7.01
CA HIS A 58 -14.42 4.04 7.37
C HIS A 58 -13.49 5.14 7.84
N PRO A 59 -12.64 4.88 8.85
CA PRO A 59 -11.69 5.85 9.38
C PRO A 59 -10.72 6.42 8.32
N GLU A 60 -10.61 7.74 8.25
CA GLU A 60 -9.56 8.48 7.50
C GLU A 60 -8.15 8.03 7.95
N PRO A 61 -7.30 7.52 7.03
CA PRO A 61 -5.94 7.10 7.37
C PRO A 61 -5.06 8.30 7.74
N THR A 62 -4.13 8.08 8.66
CA THR A 62 -3.15 9.07 9.13
C THR A 62 -1.74 8.77 8.66
N ASP A 63 -1.46 7.52 8.29
CA ASP A 63 -0.11 7.09 7.90
C ASP A 63 -0.18 6.05 6.78
N ILE A 64 0.89 6.00 5.99
CA ILE A 64 1.23 4.86 5.13
C ILE A 64 2.24 4.02 5.92
N GLU A 65 2.02 2.71 5.98
CA GLU A 65 2.94 1.79 6.63
C GLU A 65 3.44 0.74 5.63
N ILE A 66 4.76 0.62 5.53
CA ILE A 66 5.43 -0.53 4.90
C ILE A 66 5.83 -1.49 6.02
N THR A 67 5.47 -2.76 5.87
CA THR A 67 5.94 -3.83 6.75
C THR A 67 6.65 -4.88 5.90
N ILE A 68 7.96 -4.98 6.09
CA ILE A 68 8.80 -6.05 5.53
C ILE A 68 9.19 -6.93 6.70
N TYR A 69 8.54 -8.09 6.79
CA TYR A 69 8.73 -9.04 7.88
C TYR A 69 9.09 -10.40 7.31
N ARG A 70 10.35 -10.81 7.48
CA ARG A 70 10.89 -12.06 6.94
C ARG A 70 10.73 -12.16 5.43
N ARG A 71 9.76 -12.96 4.96
CA ARG A 71 9.40 -13.13 3.53
C ARG A 71 8.06 -12.48 3.19
N LEU A 72 7.48 -11.77 4.13
CA LEU A 72 6.19 -11.10 4.01
C LEU A 72 6.41 -9.62 3.77
N MET A 73 5.68 -9.09 2.80
CA MET A 73 5.79 -7.71 2.35
C MET A 73 4.40 -7.12 2.31
N TYR A 74 4.19 -6.03 3.04
CA TYR A 74 2.91 -5.36 3.13
C TYR A 74 3.06 -3.87 2.93
N VAL A 75 2.06 -3.29 2.28
CA VAL A 75 1.80 -1.85 2.31
C VAL A 75 0.40 -1.68 2.89
N SER A 76 0.23 -0.72 3.78
CA SER A 76 -1.07 -0.43 4.36
C SER A 76 -1.33 1.05 4.54
N LEU A 77 -2.60 1.42 4.50
CA LEU A 77 -3.09 2.68 5.02
C LEU A 77 -3.58 2.42 6.44
N VAL A 78 -3.12 3.20 7.40
CA VAL A 78 -3.45 3.00 8.81
C VAL A 78 -3.98 4.27 9.45
N LYS A 79 -4.84 4.11 10.46
CA LYS A 79 -5.24 5.16 11.38
C LYS A 79 -4.92 4.70 12.79
N ARG A 80 -3.88 5.26 13.41
CA ARG A 80 -3.36 4.78 14.70
C ARG A 80 -3.05 3.27 14.58
N SER A 81 -3.72 2.42 15.37
CA SER A 81 -3.57 0.96 15.35
C SER A 81 -4.54 0.24 14.40
N PHE A 82 -5.37 0.96 13.63
CA PHE A 82 -6.34 0.37 12.72
C PHE A 82 -5.84 0.34 11.29
N VAL A 83 -5.85 -0.84 10.67
CA VAL A 83 -5.54 -1.02 9.24
C VAL A 83 -6.77 -0.68 8.40
N CYS A 84 -6.68 0.40 7.62
CA CYS A 84 -7.75 0.84 6.73
C CYS A 84 -7.75 0.11 5.39
N SER A 85 -6.57 -0.18 4.85
CA SER A 85 -6.41 -1.01 3.66
C SER A 85 -5.06 -1.69 3.67
N LEU A 86 -4.98 -2.89 3.11
CA LEU A 86 -3.80 -3.74 3.15
C LEU A 86 -3.54 -4.39 1.80
N TRP A 87 -2.32 -4.23 1.29
CA TRP A 87 -1.80 -4.90 0.11
C TRP A 87 -0.66 -5.82 0.53
N ALA A 88 -0.87 -7.13 0.38
CA ALA A 88 0.18 -8.12 0.56
C ALA A 88 0.91 -8.34 -0.77
N ILE A 89 2.22 -8.12 -0.80
CA ILE A 89 3.07 -8.30 -1.97
C ILE A 89 3.77 -9.64 -1.84
N GLN A 90 3.67 -10.49 -2.86
CA GLN A 90 4.26 -11.81 -2.87
C GLN A 90 5.30 -11.93 -3.97
N ALA A 91 6.46 -12.49 -3.61
CA ALA A 91 7.53 -12.83 -4.55
C ALA A 91 7.37 -14.25 -5.14
N LYS A 92 6.45 -15.06 -4.60
CA LYS A 92 6.11 -16.40 -5.11
C LYS A 92 4.69 -16.77 -4.69
N ASP A 93 3.81 -17.08 -5.64
CA ASP A 93 3.03 -18.33 -5.58
C ASP A 93 2.50 -18.76 -6.96
N GLY A 94 2.65 -20.04 -7.29
CA GLY A 94 2.09 -20.66 -8.49
C GLY A 94 0.65 -21.12 -8.31
N LYS A 95 0.09 -21.02 -7.09
CA LYS A 95 -1.27 -21.48 -6.79
C LYS A 95 -2.29 -20.37 -7.05
N CYS A 96 -3.40 -20.75 -7.67
CA CYS A 96 -4.55 -19.88 -7.95
C CYS A 96 -4.27 -18.70 -8.91
N GLN A 97 -3.32 -18.82 -9.84
CA GLN A 97 -3.03 -17.77 -10.84
C GLN A 97 -4.27 -17.33 -11.62
N HIS A 98 -5.24 -18.24 -11.86
CA HIS A 98 -6.49 -17.94 -12.54
C HIS A 98 -7.41 -16.95 -11.80
N LEU A 99 -7.18 -16.69 -10.51
CA LEU A 99 -7.92 -15.71 -9.73
C LEU A 99 -7.31 -14.31 -9.80
N TYR A 100 -6.04 -14.21 -10.23
CA TYR A 100 -5.36 -12.93 -10.38
C TYR A 100 -5.73 -12.27 -11.69
N ARG A 101 -5.69 -10.95 -11.70
CA ARG A 101 -5.88 -10.12 -12.89
C ARG A 101 -4.62 -9.34 -13.17
N ASP A 102 -4.25 -9.25 -14.44
CA ASP A 102 -3.17 -8.38 -14.87
C ASP A 102 -3.58 -6.92 -14.66
N ASP A 103 -2.65 -6.12 -14.13
CA ASP A 103 -2.85 -4.72 -13.77
C ASP A 103 -1.53 -3.95 -13.90
N VAL A 104 -1.58 -2.62 -13.77
CA VAL A 104 -0.42 -1.74 -13.85
C VAL A 104 -0.47 -0.68 -12.75
N ILE A 105 0.54 -0.66 -11.88
CA ILE A 105 0.70 0.36 -10.84
C ILE A 105 1.88 1.26 -11.24
N LYS A 106 1.61 2.54 -11.57
CA LYS A 106 2.64 3.53 -11.98
C LYS A 106 3.61 2.98 -13.04
N GLY A 107 3.10 2.22 -14.01
CA GLY A 107 3.90 1.63 -15.09
C GLY A 107 4.54 0.27 -14.76
N VAL A 108 4.42 -0.22 -13.52
CA VAL A 108 4.86 -1.56 -13.13
C VAL A 108 3.72 -2.54 -13.36
N ALA A 109 3.93 -3.49 -14.28
CA ALA A 109 3.00 -4.58 -14.52
C ALA A 109 2.97 -5.52 -13.30
N VAL A 110 1.78 -5.79 -12.80
CA VAL A 110 1.54 -6.63 -11.62
C VAL A 110 0.33 -7.53 -11.84
N ARG A 111 0.19 -8.54 -11.00
CA ARG A 111 -1.03 -9.35 -10.92
C ARG A 111 -1.73 -9.08 -9.59
N VAL A 112 -3.00 -8.71 -9.60
CA VAL A 112 -3.75 -8.35 -8.39
C VAL A 112 -4.89 -9.34 -8.15
N LEU A 113 -5.00 -9.77 -6.89
CA LEU A 113 -6.13 -10.55 -6.37
C LEU A 113 -6.78 -9.77 -5.23
N LYS A 114 -8.06 -9.42 -5.38
CA LYS A 114 -8.87 -8.85 -4.30
C LYS A 114 -9.35 -9.97 -3.37
N LEU A 115 -9.03 -9.87 -2.08
CA LEU A 115 -9.46 -10.84 -1.07
C LEU A 115 -10.74 -10.40 -0.35
N SER A 116 -10.85 -9.11 -0.07
CA SER A 116 -12.03 -8.49 0.55
C SER A 116 -12.12 -7.02 0.14
N GLN A 117 -13.05 -6.26 0.74
CA GLN A 117 -13.23 -4.84 0.42
C GLN A 117 -11.94 -4.03 0.58
N THR A 118 -11.15 -4.29 1.63
CA THR A 118 -9.95 -3.51 2.00
C THR A 118 -8.65 -4.32 1.94
N ARG A 119 -8.68 -5.56 1.41
CA ARG A 119 -7.52 -6.46 1.39
C ARG A 119 -7.23 -6.98 0.00
N PHE A 120 -5.96 -6.86 -0.40
CA PHE A 120 -5.48 -7.20 -1.73
C PHE A 120 -4.20 -8.04 -1.64
N ARG A 121 -3.96 -8.85 -2.65
CA ARG A 121 -2.68 -9.49 -2.94
C ARG A 121 -2.15 -8.97 -4.26
N ILE A 122 -0.87 -8.65 -4.27
CA ILE A 122 -0.11 -8.27 -5.47
C ILE A 122 0.94 -9.36 -5.66
N ASP A 123 0.87 -10.04 -6.78
CA ASP A 123 1.89 -10.98 -7.21
C ASP A 123 2.88 -10.23 -8.12
N ALA A 124 4.12 -10.15 -7.63
CA ALA A 124 5.24 -9.46 -8.26
C ALA A 124 6.51 -10.31 -8.13
N PRO A 125 6.59 -11.47 -8.81
CA PRO A 125 7.55 -12.51 -8.49
C PRO A 125 9.00 -12.18 -8.87
N GLN A 126 9.19 -11.28 -9.84
CA GLN A 126 10.52 -10.92 -10.34
C GLN A 126 11.11 -9.70 -9.63
N GLN A 127 10.28 -8.73 -9.26
CA GLN A 127 10.71 -7.43 -8.71
C GLN A 127 9.69 -6.89 -7.69
N PRO A 128 9.50 -7.58 -6.55
CA PRO A 128 8.55 -7.15 -5.53
C PRO A 128 8.86 -5.75 -4.97
N GLU A 129 10.13 -5.34 -4.94
CA GLU A 129 10.59 -4.01 -4.56
C GLU A 129 10.01 -2.91 -5.47
N ASN A 130 9.91 -3.15 -6.78
CA ASN A 130 9.41 -2.18 -7.73
C ASN A 130 7.90 -2.03 -7.65
N ALA A 131 7.18 -3.14 -7.47
CA ALA A 131 5.74 -3.11 -7.24
C ALA A 131 5.41 -2.39 -5.92
N MET A 132 6.19 -2.63 -4.86
CA MET A 132 6.03 -1.95 -3.59
C MET A 132 6.29 -0.45 -3.72
N LYS A 133 7.39 -0.06 -4.39
CA LYS A 133 7.72 1.35 -4.63
C LYS A 133 6.63 2.06 -5.41
N ALA A 134 6.17 1.46 -6.51
CA ALA A 134 5.09 2.00 -7.32
C ALA A 134 3.81 2.22 -6.51
N LEU A 135 3.46 1.26 -5.64
CA LEU A 135 2.32 1.39 -4.74
C LEU A 135 2.52 2.50 -3.71
N VAL A 136 3.67 2.55 -3.04
CA VAL A 136 3.97 3.57 -2.01
C VAL A 136 4.01 4.97 -2.61
N ASP A 137 4.66 5.15 -3.76
CA ASP A 137 4.71 6.44 -4.48
C ASP A 137 3.30 6.89 -4.86
N HIS A 138 2.47 5.97 -5.35
CA HIS A 138 1.08 6.26 -5.65
C HIS A 138 0.29 6.67 -4.39
N LEU A 139 0.43 5.95 -3.28
CA LEU A 139 -0.25 6.31 -2.03
C LEU A 139 0.24 7.66 -1.48
N LYS A 140 1.54 7.95 -1.54
CA LYS A 140 2.11 9.25 -1.17
C LYS A 140 1.55 10.36 -2.05
N ASP A 141 1.42 10.12 -3.35
CA ASP A 141 0.87 11.09 -4.30
C ASP A 141 -0.58 11.44 -4.00
N VAL A 142 -1.38 10.46 -3.59
CA VAL A 142 -2.80 10.68 -3.35
C VAL A 142 -3.09 11.18 -1.94
N PHE A 143 -2.56 10.51 -0.92
CA PHE A 143 -2.93 10.78 0.46
C PHE A 143 -2.04 11.83 1.14
N LYS A 144 -0.83 12.08 0.63
CA LYS A 144 0.13 13.02 1.22
C LYS A 144 0.41 12.75 2.71
N LEU A 145 0.38 11.47 3.09
CA LEU A 145 0.58 11.02 4.47
C LEU A 145 2.05 10.68 4.76
N PRO A 146 2.48 10.78 6.03
CA PRO A 146 3.79 10.31 6.44
C PRO A 146 3.96 8.80 6.20
N LEU A 147 5.20 8.40 5.93
CA LEU A 147 5.56 6.99 5.74
C LEU A 147 6.22 6.43 7.00
N THR A 148 5.66 5.36 7.55
CA THR A 148 6.26 4.52 8.59
C THR A 148 6.80 3.25 7.95
N VAL A 149 8.01 2.83 8.35
CA VAL A 149 8.65 1.61 7.87
C VAL A 149 8.94 0.69 9.04
N MET A 150 8.35 -0.50 9.01
CA MET A 150 8.62 -1.63 9.88
C MET A 150 9.51 -2.61 9.11
N PHE A 151 10.79 -2.70 9.47
CA PHE A 151 11.80 -3.42 8.73
C PHE A 151 12.43 -4.55 9.56
N GLU A 152 12.01 -5.78 9.27
CA GLU A 152 12.58 -7.02 9.82
C GLU A 152 13.10 -7.90 8.67
N PRO A 153 14.35 -7.68 8.22
CA PRO A 153 14.91 -8.34 7.04
C PRO A 153 15.32 -9.81 7.29
N PHE A 154 15.02 -10.38 8.45
CA PHE A 154 15.48 -11.72 8.82
C PHE A 154 15.00 -12.80 7.83
N GLY A 155 15.95 -13.52 7.22
CA GLY A 155 15.63 -14.56 6.23
C GLY A 155 15.23 -14.01 4.84
N LEU A 156 15.41 -12.71 4.61
CA LEU A 156 15.29 -12.06 3.31
C LEU A 156 16.68 -11.91 2.66
N GLU A 157 16.98 -12.81 1.71
CA GLU A 157 18.19 -12.67 0.89
C GLU A 157 18.13 -11.37 0.09
N ASN A 158 19.23 -10.60 0.08
CA ASN A 158 19.36 -9.34 -0.66
C ASN A 158 18.39 -8.23 -0.23
N TYR A 159 18.03 -8.11 1.05
CA TYR A 159 17.12 -7.07 1.57
C TYR A 159 17.50 -5.63 1.17
N ARG A 160 18.77 -5.38 0.85
CA ARG A 160 19.28 -4.07 0.41
C ARG A 160 18.50 -3.50 -0.78
N ARG A 161 17.90 -4.36 -1.62
CA ARG A 161 17.04 -3.93 -2.75
C ARG A 161 15.78 -3.16 -2.32
N PHE A 162 15.38 -3.27 -1.05
CA PHE A 162 14.19 -2.61 -0.53
C PHE A 162 14.47 -1.21 0.04
N LEU A 163 15.73 -0.87 0.35
CA LEU A 163 16.05 0.46 0.89
C LEU A 163 15.69 1.62 -0.08
N PRO A 164 15.93 1.51 -1.41
CA PRO A 164 15.54 2.56 -2.36
C PRO A 164 14.02 2.82 -2.46
N ILE A 165 13.18 1.96 -1.86
CA ILE A 165 11.73 2.16 -1.80
C ILE A 165 11.38 3.24 -0.77
N PHE A 166 12.17 3.35 0.29
CA PHE A 166 11.94 4.27 1.40
C PHE A 166 13.21 5.05 1.78
N PRO A 167 13.85 5.76 0.83
CA PRO A 167 15.07 6.52 1.13
C PRO A 167 14.81 7.65 2.15
N VAL A 168 13.54 8.09 2.26
CA VAL A 168 13.06 9.01 3.30
C VAL A 168 11.78 8.45 3.90
N CYS A 169 11.75 8.34 5.23
CA CYS A 169 10.56 7.97 5.99
C CYS A 169 10.43 8.81 7.28
N TYR A 170 9.19 8.94 7.74
CA TYR A 170 8.90 9.65 8.99
C TYR A 170 9.35 8.82 10.20
N ARG A 171 9.05 7.52 10.18
CA ARG A 171 9.45 6.56 11.22
C ARG A 171 10.11 5.35 10.61
N LEU A 172 11.18 4.88 11.25
CA LEU A 172 11.86 3.64 10.92
C LEU A 172 11.97 2.77 12.17
N TYR A 173 11.47 1.55 12.10
CA TYR A 173 11.70 0.54 13.12
C TYR A 173 12.43 -0.63 12.48
N VAL A 174 13.65 -0.89 12.94
CA VAL A 174 14.45 -2.04 12.51
C VAL A 174 14.41 -3.08 13.62
N TYR A 175 13.81 -4.23 13.35
CA TYR A 175 13.77 -5.38 14.25
C TYR A 175 14.59 -6.52 13.68
N SER A 176 15.37 -7.20 14.51
CA SER A 176 15.98 -8.46 14.12
C SER A 176 16.11 -9.39 15.32
N SER A 177 15.54 -10.60 15.20
CA SER A 177 15.71 -11.67 16.18
C SER A 177 17.14 -12.23 16.20
N ASP A 178 17.86 -12.07 15.09
CA ASP A 178 19.26 -12.51 14.92
C ASP A 178 20.19 -11.29 14.87
N LYS A 179 21.50 -11.49 15.02
CA LYS A 179 22.48 -10.39 14.96
C LYS A 179 22.49 -9.75 13.57
N ILE A 180 21.91 -8.55 13.44
CA ILE A 180 22.28 -7.62 12.37
C ILE A 180 23.72 -7.21 12.63
N SER A 181 24.62 -7.42 11.67
CA SER A 181 26.00 -6.97 11.82
C SER A 181 26.09 -5.44 11.84
N GLN A 182 27.14 -4.90 12.46
CA GLN A 182 27.36 -3.45 12.49
C GLN A 182 27.49 -2.86 11.07
N GLU A 183 28.06 -3.62 10.13
CA GLU A 183 28.16 -3.20 8.71
C GLU A 183 26.77 -3.07 8.06
N GLU A 184 25.87 -4.01 8.34
CA GLU A 184 24.49 -3.98 7.82
C GLU A 184 23.67 -2.85 8.44
N LEU A 185 23.82 -2.64 9.75
CA LEU A 185 23.19 -1.51 10.43
C LEU A 185 23.69 -0.17 9.88
N GLN A 186 25.00 -0.04 9.69
CA GLN A 186 25.58 1.17 9.11
C GLN A 186 25.09 1.39 7.68
N PHE A 187 25.01 0.33 6.88
CA PHE A 187 24.47 0.39 5.53
C PHE A 187 23.02 0.92 5.51
N ILE A 188 22.16 0.48 6.44
CA ILE A 188 20.78 0.99 6.54
C ILE A 188 20.80 2.49 6.88
N LYS A 189 21.59 2.89 7.89
CA LYS A 189 21.71 4.29 8.32
C LYS A 189 22.22 5.22 7.22
N ASP A 190 23.14 4.74 6.39
CA ASP A 190 23.72 5.52 5.30
C ASP A 190 22.75 5.71 4.12
N ASN A 191 21.75 4.84 3.99
CA ASN A 191 20.84 4.81 2.83
C ASN A 191 19.40 5.27 3.15
N VAL A 192 19.05 5.46 4.42
CA VAL A 192 17.69 5.84 4.85
C VAL A 192 17.74 7.06 5.76
N VAL A 193 17.12 8.14 5.29
CA VAL A 193 16.91 9.36 6.07
C VAL A 193 15.61 9.23 6.86
N VAL A 194 15.69 9.40 8.18
CA VAL A 194 14.54 9.30 9.08
C VAL A 194 14.20 10.68 9.64
N GLU A 195 12.98 11.16 9.40
CA GLU A 195 12.59 12.54 9.73
C GLU A 195 12.20 12.74 11.20
N TRP A 196 11.72 11.69 11.89
CA TRP A 196 11.26 11.80 13.27
C TRP A 196 11.89 10.80 14.23
N VAL A 197 11.62 9.51 14.09
CA VAL A 197 12.09 8.48 15.03
C VAL A 197 12.63 7.26 14.30
N ALA A 198 13.84 6.85 14.68
CA ALA A 198 14.45 5.60 14.28
C ALA A 198 14.72 4.72 15.51
N GLU A 199 14.17 3.51 15.54
CA GLU A 199 14.43 2.53 16.59
C GLU A 199 15.13 1.29 16.00
N TYR A 200 16.17 0.82 16.67
CA TYR A 200 16.96 -0.33 16.25
C TYR A 200 16.99 -1.36 17.37
N HIS A 201 16.25 -2.45 17.17
CA HIS A 201 16.11 -3.55 18.11
C HIS A 201 16.91 -4.75 17.57
N THR A 202 18.20 -4.78 17.91
CA THR A 202 19.17 -5.80 17.47
C THR A 202 19.59 -6.68 18.65
N SER A 203 19.86 -7.97 18.43
CA SER A 203 20.15 -8.98 19.46
C SER A 203 21.48 -8.83 20.23
N ASP A 204 22.05 -7.63 20.31
CA ASP A 204 23.25 -7.29 21.10
C ASP A 204 22.90 -6.43 22.34
N THR A 205 21.62 -6.38 22.74
CA THR A 205 21.13 -5.96 24.07
C THR A 205 20.44 -7.11 24.79
#